data_AF-A0AAX1DLN8-F1
#
_entry.id   AF-A0AAX1DLN8-F1
#
_cell.length_a   1.000
_cell.length_b   1.000
_cell.length_c   1.000
_cell.angle_alpha   90.00
_cell.angle_beta   90.00
_cell.angle_gamma   90.00
#
_symmetry.space_group_name_H-M   'P 1'
#
loop_
_entity.id
_entity.type
_entity.pdbx_description
1 polymer ?
#
loop_
_entity_poly.entity_id
_entity_poly.type
_entity_poly.pdbx_seq_one_letter_code
_entity_poly.pdbx_strand_id
1 'polypeptide(L)' 'MTHPDPIDEAAEREQQMIEIALANRRHPEMSFTDTCYYCEEAVTAGCFCSTECREDHERVEHAKQHRRVE' A
#
# COMPACT_ATOMS: atom_id res chain seq x y z
N MET A 1 -35.81 10.61 -19.62
CA MET A 1 -35.76 9.84 -18.37
C MET A 1 -34.95 8.60 -18.68
N THR A 2 -33.71 8.50 -18.23
CA THR A 2 -32.94 7.25 -18.32
C THR A 2 -33.58 6.28 -17.34
N HIS A 3 -34.09 5.15 -17.84
CA HIS A 3 -34.52 4.06 -16.98
C HIS A 3 -33.27 3.27 -16.61
N PRO A 4 -33.02 3.03 -15.31
CA PRO A 4 -31.89 2.19 -14.91
C PRO A 4 -32.15 0.78 -15.44
N ASP A 5 -31.28 0.35 -16.34
CA ASP A 5 -31.25 -1.00 -16.85
C ASP A 5 -30.38 -1.88 -15.94
N PRO A 6 -30.46 -3.22 -16.01
CA PRO A 6 -29.62 -4.11 -15.22
C PRO A 6 -28.11 -3.88 -15.37
N ILE A 7 -27.68 -3.18 -16.43
CA ILE A 7 -26.30 -2.77 -16.64
C ILE A 7 -25.91 -1.58 -15.75
N ASP A 8 -26.81 -0.60 -15.58
CA ASP A 8 -26.59 0.53 -14.67
C ASP A 8 -26.46 0.03 -13.23
N GLU A 9 -27.36 -0.87 -12.79
CA GLU A 9 -27.29 -1.46 -11.45
C GLU A 9 -25.99 -2.23 -11.24
N ALA A 10 -25.54 -3.02 -12.23
CA ALA A 10 -24.29 -3.74 -12.14
C ALA A 10 -23.08 -2.79 -12.00
N ALA A 11 -23.08 -1.69 -12.76
CA ALA A 11 -22.02 -0.68 -12.68
C ALA A 11 -22.02 0.04 -11.33
N GLU A 12 -23.19 0.42 -10.80
CA GLU A 12 -23.32 1.04 -9.47
C GLU A 12 -22.82 0.10 -8.37
N ARG A 13 -23.14 -1.19 -8.44
CA ARG A 13 -22.64 -2.17 -7.47
C ARG A 13 -21.13 -2.38 -7.56
N GLU A 14 -20.55 -2.37 -8.76
CA GLU A 14 -19.10 -2.44 -8.92
C GLU A 14 -18.41 -1.22 -8.31
N GLN A 15 -18.91 -0.01 -8.60
CA GLN A 15 -18.41 1.23 -8.01
C GLN A 15 -18.46 1.20 -6.49
N GLN A 16 -19.61 0.80 -5.93
CA GLN A 16 -19.77 0.67 -4.49
C GLN A 16 -18.74 -0.30 -3.87
N MET A 17 -18.48 -1.43 -4.52
CA MET A 17 -17.48 -2.40 -4.05
C MET A 17 -16.06 -1.82 -4.09
N ILE A 18 -15.71 -1.06 -5.14
CA ILE A 18 -14.42 -0.37 -5.26
C ILE A 18 -14.27 0.68 -4.16
N GLU A 19 -15.28 1.50 -3.93
CA GLU A 19 -15.28 2.54 -2.89
C GLU A 19 -15.07 1.94 -1.49
N ILE A 20 -15.77 0.85 -1.18
CA ILE A 20 -15.61 0.13 0.09
C ILE A 20 -14.19 -0.43 0.21
N ALA A 21 -13.64 -1.03 -0.84
CA ALA A 21 -12.28 -1.56 -0.84
C ALA A 21 -11.23 -0.46 -0.63
N LEU A 22 -11.41 0.70 -1.26
CA LEU A 22 -10.54 1.85 -1.11
C LEU A 22 -10.64 2.46 0.30
N ALA A 23 -11.85 2.55 0.86
CA ALA A 23 -12.06 3.08 2.21
C ALA A 23 -11.46 2.19 3.30
N ASN A 24 -11.50 0.86 3.10
CA ASN A 24 -10.97 -0.10 4.06
C ASN A 24 -9.49 -0.46 3.85
N ARG A 25 -8.83 0.10 2.83
CA ARG A 25 -7.42 -0.19 2.58
C ARG A 25 -6.59 0.32 3.77
N ARG A 26 -5.87 -0.58 4.44
CA ARG A 26 -4.93 -0.19 5.50
C ARG A 26 -3.72 0.45 4.84
N HIS A 27 -3.55 1.75 5.05
CA HIS A 27 -2.31 2.41 4.67
C HIS A 27 -1.18 1.88 5.57
N PRO A 28 -0.03 1.47 5.02
CA PRO A 28 1.12 1.13 5.84
C PRO A 28 1.61 2.41 6.53
N GLU A 29 1.31 2.52 7.82
CA GLU A 29 1.82 3.58 8.68
C GLU A 29 3.28 3.24 9.00
N MET A 30 4.22 3.82 8.23
CA MET A 30 5.65 3.77 8.57
C MET A 30 5.90 4.76 9.71
N SER A 31 6.08 4.23 10.93
CA SER A 31 6.47 5.00 12.10
C SER A 31 7.97 5.35 12.04
N PHE A 32 8.34 6.59 12.32
CA PHE A 32 9.77 6.93 12.45
C PHE A 32 10.34 6.29 13.73
N THR A 33 11.36 5.44 13.58
CA THR A 33 11.96 4.64 14.67
C THR A 33 13.35 5.12 15.11
N ASP A 34 13.79 6.32 14.68
CA ASP A 34 15.16 6.84 14.85
C ASP A 34 16.27 5.94 14.24
N THR A 35 15.90 4.85 13.59
CA THR A 35 16.79 3.90 12.92
C THR A 35 16.34 3.61 11.49
N CYS A 36 17.29 3.33 10.61
CA CYS A 36 17.04 2.96 9.23
C CYS A 36 16.35 1.59 9.16
N TYR A 37 15.24 1.51 8.43
CA TYR A 37 14.49 0.26 8.26
C TYR A 37 15.25 -0.86 7.53
N TYR A 38 16.34 -0.54 6.83
CA TYR A 38 17.15 -1.52 6.09
C TYR A 38 18.43 -1.91 6.84
N CYS A 39 19.28 -0.94 7.17
CA CYS A 39 20.60 -1.18 7.76
C CYS A 39 20.68 -0.92 9.26
N GLU A 40 19.57 -0.53 9.90
CA GLU A 40 19.47 -0.27 11.34
C GLU A 40 20.37 0.87 11.87
N GLU A 41 20.99 1.65 10.98
CA GLU A 41 21.78 2.82 11.36
C GLU A 41 20.91 3.95 11.92
N ALA A 42 21.45 4.75 12.83
CA ALA A 42 20.75 5.89 13.41
C ALA A 42 20.46 6.96 12.32
N VAL A 43 19.20 7.35 12.19
CA VAL A 43 18.74 8.35 11.22
C VAL A 43 18.18 9.56 11.95
N THR A 44 18.67 10.74 11.60
CA THR A 44 18.24 11.99 12.24
C THR A 44 16.93 12.53 11.67
N ALA A 45 16.54 12.09 10.47
CA ALA A 45 15.28 12.45 9.83
C ALA A 45 14.85 11.38 8.80
N GLY A 46 13.58 10.98 8.85
CA GLY A 46 12.99 10.01 7.91
C GLY A 46 13.30 8.54 8.23
N CYS A 47 12.71 7.60 7.50
CA CYS A 47 12.80 6.16 7.84
C CYS A 47 14.06 5.46 7.29
N PHE A 48 14.91 6.17 6.54
CA PHE A 48 16.06 5.58 5.82
C PHE A 48 17.26 6.53 5.84
N CYS A 49 18.47 5.97 5.96
CA CYS A 49 19.71 6.76 5.96
C CYS A 49 20.11 7.28 4.57
N SER A 50 19.66 6.59 3.51
CA SER A 50 19.93 6.95 2.12
C SER A 50 18.82 6.49 1.18
N THR A 51 18.80 7.03 -0.04
CA THR A 51 17.88 6.59 -1.09
C THR A 51 18.09 5.12 -1.45
N GLU A 52 19.34 4.65 -1.44
CA GLU A 52 19.69 3.26 -1.72
C GLU A 52 19.07 2.31 -0.68
N CYS A 53 19.13 2.66 0.61
CA CYS A 53 18.50 1.86 1.66
C CYS A 53 16.97 1.80 1.54
N ARG A 54 16.34 2.88 1.06
CA ARG A 54 14.90 2.89 0.77
C ARG A 54 14.56 1.91 -0.34
N GLU A 55 15.32 1.93 -1.43
CA GLU A 55 15.12 1.07 -2.58
C GLU A 55 15.36 -0.41 -2.27
N ASP A 56 16.36 -0.72 -1.45
CA ASP A 56 16.63 -2.10 -1.04
C ASP A 56 15.52 -2.64 -0.13
N HIS A 57 15.08 -1.85 0.86
CA HIS A 57 13.94 -2.19 1.69
C HIS A 57 12.67 -2.43 0.85
N GLU A 58 12.38 -1.58 -0.14
CA GLU A 58 11.24 -1.77 -1.04
C GLU A 58 11.34 -3.08 -1.84
N ARG A 59 12.54 -3.41 -2.36
CA ARG A 59 12.79 -4.68 -3.05
C ARG A 59 12.56 -5.88 -2.14
N VAL A 60 13.05 -5.83 -0.90
CA VAL A 60 12.88 -6.89 0.09
C VAL A 60 11.41 -7.06 0.47
N GLU A 61 10.69 -5.97 0.75
CA GLU A 61 9.26 -6.01 1.08
C GLU A 61 8.41 -6.54 -0.09
N HIS A 62 8.71 -6.09 -1.32
CA HIS A 62 8.07 -6.60 -2.52
C HIS A 62 8.35 -8.10 -2.69
N ALA A 63 9.61 -8.54 -2.53
CA ALA A 63 9.96 -9.95 -2.59
C ALA A 63 9.23 -10.77 -1.52
N LYS A 64 9.08 -10.28 -0.28
CA LYS A 64 8.31 -10.95 0.79
C LYS A 64 6.83 -11.06 0.43
N GLN A 65 6.24 -10.03 -0.16
CA GLN A 65 4.83 -10.03 -0.57
C GLN A 65 4.57 -11.05 -1.68
N HIS A 66 5.49 -11.17 -2.65
CA HIS A 66 5.37 -12.13 -3.75
C HIS A 66 5.78 -13.56 -3.38
N ARG A 67 6.64 -13.75 -2.36
CA ARG A 67 7.06 -15.07 -1.89
C ARG A 67 6.06 -15.76 -0.96
N ARG A 68 5.10 -15.04 -0.37
CA ARG A 68 4.02 -15.61 0.47
C ARG A 68 2.89 -16.28 -0.34
N VAL A 69 3.10 -16.54 -1.62
CA VAL A 69 2.22 -17.39 -2.45
C VAL A 69 2.76 -18.82 -2.36
N GLU A 70 2.44 -19.50 -1.27
CA GLU A 70 2.58 -20.96 -1.11
C GLU A 70 1.29 -21.55 -0.54
#